data_AF-A0A0F0LDA7-F1
#
_entry.id   AF-A0A0F0LDA7-F1
#
_cell.length_a   1.000
_cell.length_b   1.000
_cell.length_c   1.000
_cell.angle_alpha   90.00
_cell.angle_beta   90.00
_cell.angle_gamma   90.00
#
_symmetry.space_group_name_H-M   'P 1'
#
loop_
_entity.id
_entity.type
_entity.pdbx_description
1 polymer ?
#
loop_
_entity_poly.entity_id
_entity_poly.type
_entity_poly.pdbx_seq_one_letter_code
_entity_poly.pdbx_strand_id
1 'polypeptide(L)'
;MIIGTGIDLVDIPRFERTVARTPRLMQRLFAPSEQGLRLPSLAARYAAKEALIKALGGSDGVHWTEIEIASEPSGRPYFVLSGSTAAAVAERGITTLHLSLTHDAGLASAYVVAESRESEAAPGGAGSVRAGSVDAPSEHRDPLAGAHLSGGADAAGGPRQDPAGRDRVAGEGQA
;
A
#
# COMPACT_ATOMS: atom_id res chain seq x y z
N MET A 1 7.61 23.62 -0.53
CA MET A 1 6.37 23.82 -1.31
C MET A 1 5.87 22.51 -1.92
N ILE A 2 4.54 22.33 -2.06
CA ILE A 2 3.95 21.16 -2.74
C ILE A 2 4.17 21.28 -4.25
N ILE A 3 4.75 20.25 -4.88
CA ILE A 3 4.94 20.16 -6.34
C ILE A 3 3.73 19.53 -7.01
N GLY A 4 3.15 18.49 -6.38
CA GLY A 4 2.07 17.74 -6.97
C GLY A 4 1.34 16.86 -5.97
N THR A 5 0.12 16.48 -6.32
CA THR A 5 -0.71 15.58 -5.53
C THR A 5 -1.34 14.55 -6.45
N GLY A 6 -1.65 13.38 -5.90
CA GLY A 6 -2.31 12.33 -6.65
C GLY A 6 -3.19 11.48 -5.76
N ILE A 7 -4.33 11.08 -6.32
CA ILE A 7 -5.28 10.17 -5.68
C ILE A 7 -5.67 9.10 -6.68
N ASP A 8 -5.81 7.86 -6.20
CA ASP A 8 -6.37 6.77 -6.99
C ASP A 8 -7.29 5.88 -6.14
N LEU A 9 -8.28 5.30 -6.81
CA LEU A 9 -9.28 4.41 -6.22
C LEU A 9 -9.42 3.17 -7.10
N VAL A 10 -9.32 2.00 -6.46
CA VAL A 10 -9.34 0.70 -7.10
C VAL A 10 -10.50 -0.12 -6.55
N ASP A 11 -11.34 -0.62 -7.45
CA ASP A 11 -12.31 -1.67 -7.13
C ASP A 11 -11.58 -3.02 -7.03
N ILE A 12 -11.52 -3.59 -5.82
CA ILE A 12 -10.76 -4.80 -5.52
C ILE A 12 -11.29 -6.01 -6.33
N PRO A 13 -12.61 -6.26 -6.43
CA PRO A 13 -13.12 -7.37 -7.24
C PRO A 13 -12.76 -7.25 -8.73
N ARG A 14 -12.78 -6.04 -9.30
CA ARG A 14 -12.36 -5.79 -10.69
C ARG A 14 -10.85 -5.95 -10.86
N PHE A 15 -10.07 -5.52 -9.88
CA PHE A 15 -8.63 -5.70 -9.87
C PHE A 15 -8.30 -7.20 -9.87
N GLU A 16 -8.94 -7.99 -9.00
CA GLU A 16 -8.80 -9.45 -8.96
C GLU A 16 -9.03 -10.11 -10.32
N ARG A 17 -10.17 -9.82 -10.95
CA ARG A 17 -10.49 -10.35 -12.29
C ARG A 17 -9.43 -9.98 -13.33
N THR A 18 -8.85 -8.78 -13.21
CA THR A 18 -7.82 -8.30 -14.14
C THR A 18 -6.51 -9.05 -13.96
N VAL A 19 -6.09 -9.24 -12.71
CA VAL A 19 -4.88 -9.98 -12.35
C VAL A 19 -4.99 -11.46 -12.69
N ALA A 20 -6.13 -12.09 -12.39
CA ALA A 20 -6.38 -13.49 -12.70
C ALA A 20 -6.36 -13.77 -14.21
N ARG A 21 -6.90 -12.85 -15.01
CA ARG A 21 -6.91 -12.96 -16.48
C ARG A 21 -5.53 -12.81 -17.11
N THR A 22 -4.63 -12.03 -16.48
CA THR A 22 -3.29 -11.78 -17.01
C THR A 22 -2.24 -11.98 -15.93
N PRO A 23 -1.79 -13.23 -15.66
CA PRO A 23 -0.87 -13.51 -14.56
C PRO A 23 0.47 -12.76 -14.62
N ARG A 24 0.98 -12.51 -15.84
CA ARG A 24 2.20 -11.71 -16.06
C ARG A 24 2.09 -10.27 -15.58
N LEU A 25 0.87 -9.78 -15.32
CA LEU A 25 0.64 -8.43 -14.83
C LEU A 25 1.27 -8.23 -13.44
N MET A 26 1.31 -9.27 -12.59
CA MET A 26 1.96 -9.18 -11.27
C MET A 26 3.43 -8.79 -11.36
N GLN A 27 4.17 -9.43 -12.26
CA GLN A 27 5.60 -9.17 -12.46
C GLN A 27 5.87 -7.81 -13.13
N ARG A 28 4.88 -7.25 -13.83
CA ARG A 28 4.99 -5.94 -14.50
C ARG A 28 4.63 -4.78 -13.58
N LEU A 29 3.71 -4.99 -12.64
CA LEU A 29 3.20 -3.94 -11.77
C LEU A 29 3.89 -3.89 -10.41
N PHE A 30 4.38 -5.02 -9.90
CA PHE A 30 4.83 -5.16 -8.52
C PHE A 30 6.29 -5.57 -8.42
N ALA A 31 7.01 -4.93 -7.50
CA ALA A 31 8.34 -5.34 -7.13
C ALA A 31 8.30 -6.77 -6.54
N PRO A 32 9.39 -7.57 -6.61
CA PRO A 32 9.39 -8.93 -6.11
C PRO A 32 8.94 -9.06 -4.65
N SER A 33 9.27 -8.09 -3.79
CA SER A 33 8.87 -8.04 -2.38
C SER A 33 7.35 -7.89 -2.17
N GLU A 34 6.62 -7.38 -3.16
CA GLU A 34 5.19 -7.10 -3.06
C GLU A 34 4.32 -8.24 -3.58
N GLN A 35 4.84 -9.10 -4.47
CA GLN A 35 4.04 -10.06 -5.24
C GLN A 35 3.34 -11.14 -4.38
N GLY A 36 3.82 -11.39 -3.16
CA GLY A 36 3.23 -12.35 -2.22
C GLY A 36 2.15 -11.78 -1.30
N LEU A 37 1.82 -10.50 -1.43
CA LEU A 37 0.86 -9.84 -0.54
C LEU A 37 -0.59 -10.25 -0.84
N ARG A 38 -1.45 -10.06 0.17
CA ARG A 38 -2.91 -10.28 0.02
C ARG A 38 -3.48 -9.31 -1.02
N LEU A 39 -4.53 -9.75 -1.71
CA LEU A 39 -5.17 -8.99 -2.79
C LEU A 39 -5.57 -7.54 -2.41
N PRO A 40 -6.21 -7.24 -1.25
CA PRO A 40 -6.49 -5.84 -0.87
C PRO A 40 -5.22 -4.99 -0.72
N SER A 41 -4.14 -5.59 -0.21
CA SER A 41 -2.85 -4.92 -0.05
C SER A 41 -2.15 -4.68 -1.40
N LEU A 42 -2.31 -5.59 -2.37
CA LEU A 42 -1.86 -5.40 -3.75
C LEU A 42 -2.67 -4.30 -4.45
N ALA A 43 -3.99 -4.28 -4.27
CA ALA A 43 -4.85 -3.24 -4.84
C ALA A 43 -4.52 -1.85 -4.27
N ALA A 44 -4.26 -1.73 -2.97
CA ALA A 44 -3.81 -0.48 -2.35
C ALA A 44 -2.44 -0.03 -2.90
N ARG A 45 -1.52 -0.95 -3.16
CA ARG A 45 -0.22 -0.66 -3.79
C ARG A 45 -0.35 -0.27 -5.25
N TYR A 46 -1.27 -0.88 -5.99
CA TYR A 46 -1.61 -0.44 -7.33
C TYR A 46 -2.10 1.01 -7.31
N ALA A 47 -3.05 1.33 -6.43
CA ALA A 47 -3.54 2.68 -6.23
C ALA A 47 -2.40 3.65 -5.85
N ALA A 48 -1.46 3.22 -4.99
CA ALA A 48 -0.30 4.01 -4.59
C ALA A 48 0.59 4.40 -5.78
N LYS A 49 0.86 3.46 -6.68
CA LYS A 49 1.70 3.69 -7.85
C LYS A 49 1.02 4.62 -8.85
N GLU A 50 -0.28 4.43 -9.09
CA GLU A 50 -1.08 5.36 -9.91
C GLU A 50 -1.14 6.76 -9.30
N ALA A 51 -1.38 6.86 -7.99
CA ALA A 51 -1.39 8.12 -7.27
C ALA A 51 -0.03 8.83 -7.34
N LEU A 52 1.08 8.09 -7.24
CA LEU A 52 2.42 8.65 -7.45
C LEU A 52 2.57 9.19 -8.87
N ILE A 53 2.26 8.39 -9.90
CA ILE A 53 2.35 8.82 -11.31
C ILE A 53 1.52 10.10 -11.56
N LYS A 54 0.34 10.21 -10.96
CA LYS A 54 -0.48 11.45 -11.02
C LYS A 54 0.18 12.62 -10.30
N ALA A 55 0.76 12.40 -9.12
CA ALA A 55 1.49 13.44 -8.39
C ALA A 55 2.73 13.93 -9.15
N LEU A 56 3.35 13.08 -9.97
CA LEU A 56 4.46 13.43 -10.86
C LEU A 56 4.00 14.18 -12.12
N GLY A 57 2.70 14.19 -12.43
CA GLY A 57 2.14 14.79 -13.65
C GLY A 57 2.26 13.90 -14.90
N GLY A 58 2.56 12.61 -14.75
CA GLY A 58 2.71 11.66 -15.85
C GLY A 58 3.67 10.51 -15.54
N SER A 59 3.74 9.53 -16.45
CA SER A 59 4.55 8.32 -16.29
C SER A 59 5.92 8.41 -16.97
N ASP A 60 6.32 9.58 -17.47
CA ASP A 60 7.58 9.74 -18.19
C ASP A 60 8.77 9.49 -17.25
N GLY A 61 9.59 8.51 -17.61
CA GLY A 61 10.74 8.05 -16.82
C GLY A 61 10.39 7.14 -15.63
N VAL A 62 9.13 6.71 -15.49
CA VAL A 62 8.65 5.93 -14.35
C VAL A 62 8.41 4.46 -14.74
N HIS A 63 8.98 3.54 -13.96
CA HIS A 63 8.81 2.11 -14.09
C HIS A 63 8.13 1.52 -12.85
N TRP A 64 7.04 0.80 -13.06
CA TRP A 64 6.20 0.25 -12.00
C TRP A 64 6.93 -0.65 -11.00
N THR A 65 7.85 -1.48 -11.48
CA THR A 65 8.65 -2.39 -10.66
C THR A 65 9.75 -1.69 -9.88
N GLU A 66 10.10 -0.45 -10.24
CA GLU A 66 11.06 0.39 -9.51
C GLU A 66 10.40 1.25 -8.43
N ILE A 67 9.06 1.26 -8.38
CA ILE A 67 8.27 1.83 -7.28
C ILE A 67 7.89 0.69 -6.36
N GLU A 68 8.52 0.60 -5.19
CA GLU A 68 8.15 -0.34 -4.13
C GLU A 68 7.46 0.41 -2.99
N ILE A 69 6.46 -0.21 -2.37
CA ILE A 69 5.83 0.30 -1.15
C ILE A 69 6.17 -0.60 0.03
N ALA A 70 7.06 -0.10 0.87
CA ALA A 70 7.46 -0.71 2.13
C ALA A 70 6.59 -0.18 3.30
N SER A 71 6.79 -0.76 4.48
CA SER A 71 6.09 -0.33 5.70
C SER A 71 7.08 -0.31 6.85
N GLU A 72 7.01 0.75 7.65
CA GLU A 72 7.77 0.85 8.90
C GLU A 72 7.23 -0.14 9.95
N PRO A 73 7.98 -0.40 11.03
CA PRO A 73 7.47 -1.16 12.17
C PRO A 73 6.20 -0.57 12.78
N SER A 74 5.98 0.74 12.64
CA SER A 74 4.77 1.46 13.04
C SER A 74 3.55 1.17 12.15
N GLY A 75 3.75 0.54 10.99
CA GLY A 75 2.73 0.34 9.96
C GLY A 75 2.63 1.49 8.95
N ARG A 76 3.38 2.60 9.11
CA ARG A 76 3.37 3.70 8.14
C ARG A 76 3.93 3.24 6.78
N PRO A 77 3.19 3.39 5.67
CA PRO A 77 3.69 3.05 4.34
C PRO A 77 4.62 4.15 3.80
N TYR A 78 5.63 3.77 3.01
CA TYR A 78 6.52 4.71 2.32
C TYR A 78 7.02 4.13 1.00
N PHE A 79 7.41 5.01 0.07
CA PHE A 79 7.98 4.62 -1.21
C PHE A 79 9.46 4.29 -1.08
N VAL A 80 9.87 3.19 -1.70
CA VAL A 80 11.27 2.88 -2.02
C VAL A 80 11.38 2.96 -3.54
N LEU A 81 12.07 3.99 -4.02
CA LEU A 81 12.28 4.22 -5.45
C LEU A 81 13.67 3.78 -5.85
N SER A 82 13.80 3.19 -7.03
CA SER A 82 15.06 2.73 -7.58
C SER A 82 15.21 3.13 -9.05
N GLY A 83 16.40 2.89 -9.61
CA GLY A 83 16.65 3.01 -11.05
C GLY A 83 16.33 4.38 -11.64
N SER A 84 15.83 4.37 -12.88
CA SER A 84 15.46 5.59 -13.61
C SER A 84 14.27 6.30 -12.98
N THR A 85 13.38 5.57 -12.29
CA THR A 85 12.25 6.18 -11.57
C THR A 85 12.73 7.10 -10.46
N ALA A 86 13.71 6.68 -9.66
CA ALA A 86 14.29 7.53 -8.62
C ALA A 86 14.93 8.80 -9.20
N ALA A 87 15.64 8.66 -10.33
CA ALA A 87 16.23 9.80 -11.04
C ALA A 87 15.16 10.76 -11.57
N ALA A 88 14.11 10.25 -12.21
CA ALA A 88 13.01 11.05 -12.75
C ALA A 88 12.25 11.81 -11.65
N VAL A 89 12.11 11.24 -10.45
CA VAL A 89 11.52 11.93 -9.29
C VAL A 89 12.43 13.04 -8.79
N ALA A 90 13.74 12.78 -8.68
CA ALA A 90 14.71 13.78 -8.24
C ALA A 90 14.85 14.96 -9.23
N GLU A 91 14.83 14.68 -10.55
CA GLU A 91 14.89 15.70 -11.61
C GLU A 91 13.69 16.66 -11.57
N ARG A 92 12.55 16.21 -11.06
CA ARG A 92 11.36 17.05 -10.83
C ARG A 92 11.48 17.92 -9.57
N GLY A 93 12.62 17.88 -8.87
CA GLY A 93 12.88 18.64 -7.65
C GLY A 93 12.14 18.12 -6.41
N ILE A 94 11.62 16.89 -6.47
CA ILE A 94 10.89 16.28 -5.35
C ILE A 94 11.89 15.78 -4.32
N THR A 95 11.78 16.30 -3.10
CA THR A 95 12.64 15.93 -1.98
C THR A 95 11.92 15.01 -0.99
N THR A 96 10.59 15.07 -0.95
CA THR A 96 9.78 14.31 -0.01
C THR A 96 8.52 13.78 -0.70
N LEU A 97 8.21 12.51 -0.47
CA LEU A 97 6.97 11.87 -0.88
C LEU A 97 6.20 11.40 0.35
N HIS A 98 4.97 11.87 0.51
CA HIS A 98 4.07 11.44 1.57
C HIS A 98 3.05 10.47 0.99
N LEU A 99 2.77 9.38 1.71
CA LEU A 99 1.88 8.31 1.27
C LEU A 99 0.87 7.96 2.36
N SER A 100 -0.40 7.87 1.97
CA SER A 100 -1.45 7.25 2.77
C SER A 100 -2.21 6.22 1.94
N LEU A 101 -2.51 5.08 2.56
CA LEU A 101 -3.23 3.95 1.95
C LEU A 101 -4.40 3.55 2.82
N THR A 102 -5.50 3.18 2.20
CA THR A 102 -6.60 2.52 2.90
C THR A 102 -7.26 1.48 1.99
N HIS A 103 -7.88 0.48 2.61
CA HIS A 103 -8.80 -0.39 1.91
C HIS A 103 -9.96 -0.74 2.84
N ASP A 104 -11.17 -0.65 2.33
CA ASP A 104 -12.39 -1.03 3.04
C ASP A 104 -13.52 -1.26 2.04
N ALA A 105 -14.53 -2.03 2.42
CA ALA A 105 -15.77 -2.24 1.64
C ALA A 105 -15.55 -2.61 0.16
N GLY A 106 -14.51 -3.39 -0.15
CA GLY A 106 -14.18 -3.81 -1.52
C GLY A 106 -13.46 -2.76 -2.37
N LEU A 107 -13.04 -1.64 -1.77
CA LEU A 107 -12.27 -0.59 -2.40
C LEU A 107 -10.87 -0.48 -1.76
N ALA A 108 -9.90 -0.06 -2.55
CA ALA A 108 -8.60 0.36 -2.07
C ALA A 108 -8.29 1.75 -2.63
N SER A 109 -7.73 2.64 -1.82
CA SER A 109 -7.32 3.97 -2.27
C SER A 109 -5.96 4.36 -1.74
N ALA A 110 -5.33 5.29 -2.46
CA ALA A 110 -4.08 5.89 -2.07
C ALA A 110 -4.09 7.38 -2.33
N TYR A 111 -3.41 8.12 -1.45
CA TYR A 111 -3.16 9.55 -1.61
C TYR A 111 -1.68 9.84 -1.47
N VAL A 112 -1.16 10.64 -2.40
CA VAL A 112 0.25 11.02 -2.49
C VAL A 112 0.38 12.54 -2.52
N VAL A 113 1.33 13.06 -1.74
CA VAL A 113 1.79 14.45 -1.83
C VAL A 113 3.28 14.44 -2.13
N ALA A 114 3.67 15.11 -3.22
CA ALA A 114 5.05 15.35 -3.59
C ALA A 114 5.45 16.78 -3.19
N GLU A 115 6.52 16.88 -2.41
CA GLU A 115 7.02 18.11 -1.84
C GLU A 115 8.46 18.38 -2.30
N SER A 116 8.76 19.65 -2.55
CA SER A 116 10.13 20.18 -2.61
C SER A 116 10.43 20.98 -1.36
N ARG A 117 11.66 20.88 -0.85
CA ARG A 117 12.21 21.90 0.04
C ARG A 117 12.46 23.16 -0.78
N GLU A 118 12.01 24.30 -0.27
CA GLU A 118 12.49 25.57 -0.80
C GLU A 118 14.00 25.61 -0.58
N SER A 119 14.77 25.77 -1.67
CA SER A 119 16.17 26.13 -1.53
C SER A 119 16.19 27.54 -0.96
N GLU A 120 16.52 27.69 0.32
CA GLU A 120 17.00 28.97 0.81
C GLU A 120 18.25 29.29 -0.02
N ALA A 121 18.15 30.28 -0.90
CA ALA A 121 19.32 30.81 -1.60
C ALA A 121 20.19 31.52 -0.56
N ALA A 122 21.06 30.77 0.12
CA ALA A 122 22.09 31.34 0.95
C ALA A 122 23.15 32.00 0.05
N PRO A 123 23.55 33.26 0.29
CA PRO A 123 24.60 33.89 -0.48
C PRO A 123 25.97 33.35 -0.02
N GLY A 124 26.54 32.45 -0.82
CA GLY A 124 27.98 32.14 -0.83
C GLY A 124 28.50 31.21 0.28
N GLY A 125 29.27 30.19 -0.13
CA GLY A 125 30.14 29.44 0.77
C GLY A 125 30.23 27.96 0.43
N ALA A 126 31.36 27.54 -0.12
CA ALA A 126 31.70 26.13 -0.34
C ALA A 126 31.68 25.33 0.97
N GLY A 127 31.10 24.13 0.96
CA GLY A 127 31.22 23.22 2.10
C GLY A 127 30.38 21.94 2.01
N SER A 128 31.06 20.81 1.72
CA SER A 128 30.85 19.48 2.31
C SER A 128 29.40 18.95 2.42
N VAL A 129 29.04 18.02 1.52
CA VAL A 129 27.87 17.15 1.71
C VAL A 129 28.14 16.18 2.85
N ARG A 130 27.46 16.37 3.98
CA ARG A 130 27.35 15.35 5.04
C ARG A 130 26.18 14.43 4.74
N ALA A 131 26.48 13.14 4.57
CA ALA A 131 25.48 12.09 4.73
C ALA A 131 25.21 11.89 6.23
N GLY A 132 23.93 11.96 6.61
CA GLY A 132 23.42 11.41 7.87
C GLY A 132 22.87 12.42 8.87
N SER A 133 21.56 12.38 9.09
CA SER A 133 20.97 11.98 10.38
C SER A 133 19.46 11.90 10.22
N VAL A 134 18.93 10.74 10.57
CA VAL A 134 17.49 10.49 10.70
C VAL A 134 17.12 11.13 12.03
N ASP A 135 16.34 12.19 12.02
CA ASP A 135 15.82 12.77 13.26
C ASP A 135 14.90 11.75 13.94
N ALA A 136 15.10 11.62 15.25
CA ALA A 136 14.37 10.75 16.15
C ALA A 136 12.85 11.03 16.13
N PRO A 137 12.00 10.04 16.44
CA PRO A 137 10.56 10.21 16.33
C PRO A 137 10.05 11.25 17.33
N SER A 138 9.31 12.23 16.84
CA SER A 138 8.43 13.06 17.68
C SER A 138 7.40 12.14 18.33
N GLU A 139 7.29 12.19 19.66
CA GLU A 139 6.25 11.47 20.41
C GLU A 139 4.86 11.93 19.95
N HIS A 140 4.26 11.20 19.02
CA HIS A 140 2.86 11.34 18.69
C HIS A 140 2.07 10.69 19.82
N ARG A 141 1.62 11.52 20.77
CA ARG A 141 0.64 11.08 21.78
C ARG A 141 -0.67 10.79 21.06
N ASP A 142 -1.04 9.52 21.04
CA ASP A 142 -2.32 9.03 20.55
C ASP A 142 -3.48 9.67 21.37
N PRO A 143 -4.36 10.47 20.75
CA PRO A 143 -5.52 11.05 21.44
C PRO A 143 -6.62 10.01 21.74
N LEU A 144 -6.46 8.75 21.33
CA LEU A 144 -7.44 7.68 21.49
C LEU A 144 -6.99 6.51 22.39
N ALA A 145 -6.00 6.73 23.26
CA ALA A 145 -5.74 5.84 24.39
C ALA A 145 -6.94 5.84 25.36
N GLY A 146 -7.98 5.07 25.03
CA GLY A 146 -9.21 4.92 25.83
C GLY A 146 -10.43 4.36 25.10
N ALA A 147 -10.43 4.26 23.76
CA ALA A 147 -11.56 3.67 23.04
C ALA A 147 -11.34 2.17 22.78
N HIS A 148 -11.82 1.32 23.69
CA HIS A 148 -12.00 -0.10 23.42
C HIS A 148 -12.96 -0.29 22.24
N LEU A 149 -12.42 -0.69 21.09
CA LEU A 149 -13.21 -1.33 20.02
C LEU A 149 -12.69 -2.76 19.87
N SER A 150 -13.41 -3.68 20.52
CA SER A 150 -13.28 -5.12 20.36
C SER A 150 -13.63 -5.51 18.92
N GLY A 151 -12.64 -5.96 18.16
CA GLY A 151 -12.80 -6.61 16.86
C GLY A 151 -11.74 -7.70 16.74
N GLY A 152 -11.97 -8.80 17.46
CA GLY A 152 -11.03 -9.91 17.62
C GLY A 152 -10.69 -10.59 16.31
N ALA A 153 -9.41 -10.93 16.20
CA ALA A 153 -8.88 -11.93 15.31
C ALA A 153 -9.40 -13.32 15.74
N ASP A 154 -9.91 -14.10 14.79
CA ASP A 154 -9.96 -15.57 14.88
C ASP A 154 -9.13 -16.09 13.69
N ALA A 155 -7.93 -16.62 13.86
CA ALA A 155 -7.56 -17.84 14.58
C ALA A 155 -8.21 -19.10 13.98
N ALA A 156 -7.34 -19.98 13.50
CA ALA A 156 -7.61 -21.27 12.89
C ALA A 156 -8.57 -22.15 13.71
N GLY A 157 -9.54 -22.76 13.03
CA GLY A 157 -10.38 -23.84 13.55
C GLY A 157 -10.56 -24.92 12.49
N GLY A 158 -10.01 -26.11 12.75
CA GLY A 158 -10.19 -27.33 11.97
C GLY A 158 -11.64 -27.87 12.00
N PRO A 159 -11.87 -29.04 11.38
CA PRO A 159 -13.20 -29.44 10.89
C PRO A 159 -14.13 -29.82 12.05
N ARG A 160 -15.35 -29.27 12.04
CA ARG A 160 -16.44 -29.71 12.91
C ARG A 160 -17.34 -30.70 12.19
N GLN A 161 -17.57 -31.80 12.88
CA GLN A 161 -18.40 -32.94 12.51
C GLN A 161 -19.89 -32.56 12.47
N ASP A 162 -20.61 -33.28 11.62
CA ASP A 162 -22.05 -33.20 11.40
C ASP A 162 -22.84 -33.87 12.54
N PRO A 163 -23.75 -33.17 13.26
CA PRO A 163 -24.60 -33.78 14.27
C PRO A 163 -26.08 -33.74 13.82
N ALA A 164 -26.48 -34.69 12.99
CA ALA A 164 -27.89 -35.01 12.77
C ALA A 164 -28.11 -36.52 12.65
N GLY A 165 -27.71 -37.25 13.69
CA GLY A 165 -28.32 -38.54 14.00
C GLY A 165 -29.75 -38.33 14.47
N ARG A 166 -30.72 -38.69 13.63
CA ARG A 166 -32.05 -39.09 14.08
C ARG A 166 -32.35 -40.48 13.54
N ASP A 167 -32.22 -41.44 14.43
CA ASP A 167 -32.88 -42.73 14.36
C ASP A 167 -34.39 -42.50 14.11
N ARG A 168 -34.90 -43.08 13.01
CA ARG A 168 -36.31 -43.44 12.91
C ARG A 168 -36.41 -44.95 12.87
N VAL A 169 -37.14 -45.41 13.89
CA VAL A 169 -37.63 -46.75 14.18
C VAL A 169 -38.33 -47.38 12.98
N ALA A 170 -38.18 -48.69 12.92
CA ALA A 170 -38.82 -49.64 12.02
C ALA A 170 -40.34 -49.45 11.87
N GLY A 171 -40.81 -49.69 10.64
CA GLY A 171 -42.21 -49.95 10.31
C GLY A 171 -42.23 -50.92 9.13
N GLU A 172 -42.53 -52.18 9.42
CA GLU A 172 -42.86 -53.24 8.46
C GLU A 172 -44.13 -52.87 7.67
N GLY A 173 -44.20 -53.27 6.39
CA GLY A 173 -45.40 -53.09 5.56
C GLY A 173 -45.18 -53.53 4.11
N GLN A 174 -45.60 -54.77 3.83
CA GLN A 174 -45.61 -55.47 2.55
C GLN A 174 -46.21 -54.70 1.36
N ALA A 175 -45.60 -54.88 0.18
CA ALA A 175 -46.24 -55.31 -1.05
C ALA A 175 -45.20 -55.89 -2.01
#